data_AF-A0A838TNT3-F1
#
_entry.id   AF-A0A838TNT3-F1
#
_cell.length_a   1.000
_cell.length_b   1.000
_cell.length_c   1.000
_cell.angle_alpha   90.00
_cell.angle_beta   90.00
_cell.angle_gamma   90.00
#
_symmetry.space_group_name_H-M   'P 1'
#
loop_
_entity.id
_entity.type
_entity.pdbx_description
1 polymer ?
#
loop_
_entity_poly.entity_id
_entity_poly.type
_entity_poly.pdbx_seq_one_letter_code
_entity_poly.pdbx_strand_id
1 'polypeptide(L)' 'GENRSTKAYTPFVLIYSEKFETRIESRTKEKYLKSGIGKEFLKNIAQVAKLVDALP' A
#
# COMPACT_ATOMS: atom_id res chain seq x y z
N GLY A 1 10.26 -6.25 -11.40
CA GLY A 1 8.91 -5.98 -11.93
C GLY A 1 8.75 -6.75 -13.21
N GLU A 2 7.79 -7.68 -13.28
CA GLU A 2 7.58 -8.56 -14.43
C GLU A 2 6.97 -7.84 -15.65
N ASN A 3 6.25 -6.73 -15.43
CA ASN A 3 5.74 -5.86 -16.49
C ASN A 3 6.68 -4.69 -16.79
N ARG A 4 6.82 -4.33 -18.08
CA ARG A 4 7.69 -3.23 -18.54
C ARG A 4 7.39 -1.90 -17.86
N SER A 5 6.12 -1.63 -17.55
CA SER A 5 5.67 -0.41 -16.87
C SER A 5 5.98 -0.37 -15.37
N THR A 6 6.10 -1.52 -14.70
CA THR A 6 6.38 -1.59 -13.25
C THR A 6 7.85 -1.87 -12.95
N LYS A 7 8.65 -2.20 -13.97
CA LYS A 7 10.09 -2.47 -13.82
C LYS A 7 10.91 -1.23 -13.45
N ALA A 8 10.52 -0.03 -13.89
CA ALA A 8 11.23 1.21 -13.58
C ALA A 8 11.02 1.71 -12.14
N TYR A 9 10.00 1.21 -11.45
CA TYR A 9 9.62 1.65 -10.10
C TYR A 9 10.06 0.68 -9.00
N THR A 10 10.91 -0.29 -9.35
CA THR A 10 11.54 -1.17 -8.34
C THR A 10 12.70 -0.46 -7.66
N PRO A 11 12.95 -0.71 -6.37
CA PRO A 11 12.29 -1.72 -5.52
C PRO A 11 10.92 -1.27 -5.01
N PHE A 12 9.97 -2.22 -4.97
CA PHE A 12 8.68 -1.99 -4.33
C PHE A 12 8.80 -2.31 -2.83
N VAL A 13 8.45 -1.35 -1.99
CA VAL A 13 8.38 -1.53 -0.53
C VAL A 13 6.94 -1.80 -0.13
N LEU A 14 6.72 -2.84 0.67
CA LEU A 14 5.41 -3.14 1.23
C LEU A 14 5.14 -2.19 2.39
N ILE A 15 4.30 -1.19 2.16
CA ILE A 15 3.94 -0.18 3.18
C ILE A 15 2.72 -0.59 4.03
N TYR A 16 1.90 -1.51 3.56
CA TYR A 16 0.64 -1.88 4.21
C TYR A 16 0.21 -3.29 3.84
N SER A 17 -0.11 -4.10 4.86
CA SER A 17 -0.72 -5.42 4.71
C SER A 17 -1.74 -5.64 5.81
N GLU A 18 -2.93 -6.11 5.46
CA GLU A 18 -4.01 -6.41 6.39
C GLU A 18 -4.54 -7.81 6.08
N LYS A 19 -4.83 -8.60 7.13
CA LYS A 19 -5.42 -9.93 6.99
C LYS A 19 -6.93 -9.84 7.15
N PHE A 20 -7.65 -10.59 6.33
CA PHE A 20 -9.11 -10.70 6.37
C PHE A 20 -9.50 -12.17 6.42
N GLU A 21 -10.60 -12.47 7.12
CA GLU A 21 -11.15 -13.81 7.19
C GLU A 21 -11.88 -14.18 5.90
N THR A 22 -12.51 -13.20 5.25
CA THR A 22 -13.26 -13.42 4.01
C THR A 22 -12.74 -12.61 2.82
N ARG A 23 -12.91 -13.19 1.62
CA ARG A 23 -12.61 -12.52 0.35
C ARG A 23 -13.48 -11.26 0.15
N ILE A 24 -14.70 -11.25 0.68
CA ILE A 24 -15.65 -10.14 0.51
C ILE A 24 -15.14 -8.90 1.27
N GLU A 25 -14.73 -9.07 2.52
CA GLU A 25 -14.16 -7.99 3.33
C GLU A 25 -12.88 -7.44 2.70
N SER A 26 -11.99 -8.32 2.25
CA SER A 26 -10.77 -7.93 1.54
C SER A 26 -11.07 -7.07 0.30
N ARG A 27 -12.04 -7.47 -0.53
CA ARG A 27 -12.44 -6.67 -1.71
C ARG A 27 -13.08 -5.33 -1.33
N THR A 28 -13.88 -5.28 -0.27
CA THR A 28 -14.50 -4.03 0.20
C THR A 28 -13.43 -3.06 0.67
N LYS A 29 -12.45 -3.53 1.45
CA LYS A 29 -11.31 -2.71 1.87
C LYS A 29 -10.45 -2.30 0.70
N GLU A 30 -10.15 -3.20 -0.25
CA GLU A 30 -9.38 -2.86 -1.45
C GLU A 30 -10.04 -1.72 -2.25
N LYS A 31 -11.36 -1.79 -2.45
CA LYS A 31 -12.12 -0.72 -3.11
C LYS A 31 -12.04 0.59 -2.32
N TYR A 32 -12.19 0.54 -1.00
CA TYR A 32 -12.04 1.71 -0.14
C TYR A 32 -10.64 2.32 -0.26
N LEU A 33 -9.58 1.51 -0.21
CA LEU A 33 -8.19 1.96 -0.33
C LEU A 33 -7.88 2.57 -1.70
N LYS A 34 -8.60 2.17 -2.76
CA LYS A 34 -8.51 2.75 -4.10
C LYS A 34 -9.30 4.05 -4.27
N SER A 35 -10.18 4.39 -3.32
CA SER A 35 -10.92 5.66 -3.31
C SER A 35 -10.01 6.86 -2.98
N GLY A 36 -10.50 8.10 -3.15
CA GLY A 36 -9.74 9.31 -2.84
C GLY A 36 -9.24 9.34 -1.39
N ILE A 37 -10.14 9.12 -0.44
CA ILE A 37 -9.85 9.11 1.01
C ILE A 37 -8.91 7.93 1.35
N GLY A 38 -9.14 6.75 0.76
CA GLY A 38 -8.28 5.60 0.99
C GLY A 38 -6.84 5.80 0.48
N LYS A 39 -6.65 6.55 -0.61
CA LYS A 39 -5.32 6.93 -1.10
C LYS A 39 -4.60 7.88 -0.15
N GLU A 40 -5.31 8.82 0.48
CA GLU A 40 -4.71 9.71 1.49
C GLU A 40 -4.25 8.92 2.72
N PHE A 41 -5.06 7.96 3.16
CA PHE A 41 -4.66 7.02 4.21
C PHE A 41 -3.36 6.26 3.85
N LEU A 42 -3.27 5.72 2.63
CA LEU A 42 -2.05 5.05 2.16
C LEU A 42 -0.83 6.00 2.05
N LYS A 43 -1.04 7.26 1.67
CA LYS A 43 0.04 8.27 1.64
C LYS A 43 0.57 8.55 3.04
N ASN A 44 -0.32 8.67 4.03
CA ASN A 44 0.07 8.86 5.42
C ASN A 44 0.91 7.68 5.94
N ILE A 45 0.47 6.44 5.65
CA ILE A 45 1.25 5.24 6.00
C ILE A 45 2.61 5.24 5.30
N ALA A 46 2.67 5.56 4.00
CA ALA A 46 3.92 5.64 3.27
C ALA A 46 4.88 6.70 3.86
N GLN A 47 4.35 7.81 4.37
CA GLN A 47 5.15 8.85 5.03
C GLN A 47 5.71 8.35 6.37
N VAL A 48 4.89 7.67 7.18
CA VAL A 48 5.35 7.07 8.44
C VAL A 48 6.41 5.99 8.18
N ALA A 49 6.20 5.11 7.20
CA ALA A 49 7.17 4.08 6.84
C ALA A 49 8.55 4.67 6.49
N LYS A 50 8.58 5.75 5.70
CA LYS A 50 9.83 6.48 5.39
C LYS A 50 10.53 7.05 6.63
N LEU A 51 9.77 7.46 7.65
CA LEU A 51 10.34 7.98 8.89
C LEU A 51 10.89 6.86 9.78
N VAL A 52 10.22 5.71 9.82
CA VAL A 52 10.68 4.52 10.55
C VAL A 52 11.97 3.97 9.94
N ASP A 53 12.05 3.88 8.61
CA ASP A 53 13.26 3.43 7.91
C ASP A 53 14.45 4.41 8.07
N ALA A 54 14.19 5.65 8.50
CA ALA A 54 15.21 6.68 8.72
C ALA A 54 15.70 6.78 10.18
N LEU A 55 15.16 5.96 11.09
CA LEU A 55 15.66 5.84 12.47
C LEU A 55 16.85 4.85 12.51
N PRO A 56 17.94 5.21 13.21
CA PRO A 56 19.16 4.39 13.30
C PRO A 56 18.98 3.10 14.11
#